data_AF-A0A3N5WXC4-F1
#
_entry.id   AF-A0A3N5WXC4-F1
#
_cell.length_a   1.000
_cell.length_b   1.000
_cell.length_c   1.000
_cell.angle_alpha   90.00
_cell.angle_beta   90.00
_cell.angle_gamma   90.00
#
_symmetry.space_group_name_H-M   'P 1'
#
loop_
_entity.id
_entity.type
_entity.pdbx_description
1 polymer ?
#
loop_
_entity_poly.entity_id
_entity_poly.type
_entity_poly.pdbx_seq_one_letter_code
_entity_poly.pdbx_strand_id
1 'polypeptide(L)' 'MQFGPLELGIILVIVILLFGVGRIGKIAGELGSGVRSFRQGLKGPEEEKKETLTSADGQGNDKSQDA' A
#
# COMPACT_ATOMS: atom_id res chain seq x y z
N MET A 1 -20.01 2.22 -24.68
CA MET A 1 -19.57 3.33 -23.82
C MET A 1 -18.73 2.72 -22.72
N GLN A 2 -17.41 2.65 -22.90
CA GLN A 2 -16.53 2.13 -21.86
C GLN A 2 -16.26 3.27 -20.88
N PHE A 3 -16.86 3.16 -19.69
CA PHE A 3 -16.51 3.96 -18.53
C PHE A 3 -15.00 3.84 -18.32
N GLY A 4 -14.27 4.90 -18.66
CA GLY A 4 -12.81 4.89 -18.65
C GLY A 4 -12.27 5.04 -17.22
N PRO A 5 -10.99 4.70 -17.00
CA PRO A 5 -10.31 4.94 -15.71
C PRO A 5 -10.46 6.38 -15.19
N LEU A 6 -10.63 7.35 -16.11
CA LEU A 6 -10.82 8.76 -15.79
C LEU A 6 -12.16 9.03 -15.09
N GLU A 7 -13.24 8.36 -15.51
CA GLU A 7 -14.56 8.52 -14.90
C GLU A 7 -14.62 7.89 -13.51
N LEU A 8 -14.00 6.71 -13.34
CA LEU A 8 -13.83 6.08 -12.03
C LEU A 8 -13.01 6.96 -11.09
N GLY A 9 -11.97 7.64 -11.60
CA GLY A 9 -11.16 8.60 -10.84
C GLY A 9 -11.97 9.78 -10.31
N ILE A 10 -12.85 10.36 -11.14
CA ILE A 10 -13.72 11.47 -10.71
C ILE A 10 -14.69 11.02 -9.61
N ILE A 11 -15.31 9.85 -9.78
CA ILE A 11 -16.22 9.29 -8.76
C ILE A 11 -15.48 9.05 -7.45
N LEU A 12 -14.26 8.50 -7.51
CA LEU A 12 -13.42 8.26 -6.33
C LEU A 12 -13.12 9.56 -5.58
N VAL A 13 -12.80 10.65 -6.29
CA VAL A 13 -12.57 11.96 -5.67
C VAL A 13 -13.82 12.47 -4.96
N ILE A 14 -15.00 12.34 -5.57
CA ILE A 14 -16.27 12.76 -4.95
C ILE A 14 -16.53 11.96 -3.67
N VAL A 15 -16.32 10.65 -3.68
CA VAL A 15 -16.46 9.79 -2.49
C VAL A 15 -15.49 10.25 -1.39
N ILE A 16 -14.24 10.52 -1.72
CA ILE A 16 -13.25 11.01 -0.75
C ILE A 16 -13.65 12.36 -0.16
N LEU A 17 -14.27 13.26 -0.94
CA LEU A 17 -14.77 14.54 -0.44
C LEU A 17 -15.99 14.38 0.49
N LEU A 18 -16.93 13.48 0.16
CA LEU A 18 -18.13 13.23 0.97
C LEU A 18 -17.80 12.58 2.32
N PHE A 19 -16.95 11.55 2.30
CA PHE A 19 -16.58 10.82 3.50
C PHE A 19 -15.41 11.49 4.25
N GLY A 20 -14.60 12.28 3.54
CA GLY A 20 -13.41 12.94 4.06
C GLY A 20 -12.20 12.00 4.17
N VAL A 21 -11.00 12.54 3.92
CA VAL A 21 -9.73 11.79 4.01
C VAL A 21 -9.46 11.21 5.40
N GLY A 22 -9.94 11.88 6.47
CA GLY A 22 -9.72 11.45 7.85
C GLY A 22 -10.52 10.20 8.26
N ARG A 23 -11.75 10.04 7.75
CA ARG A 23 -12.57 8.83 8.01
C ARG A 23 -12.03 7.65 7.21
N ILE A 24 -11.76 7.86 5.92
CA ILE A 24 -11.23 6.83 5.02
C ILE A 24 -9.86 6.34 5.51
N GLY A 25 -8.95 7.24 5.89
CA GLY A 25 -7.62 6.87 6.39
C GLY A 25 -7.67 6.03 7.67
N LYS A 26 -8.57 6.35 8.61
CA LYS A 26 -8.76 5.55 9.84
C LYS A 26 -9.23 4.13 9.53
N ILE A 27 -10.27 4.00 8.70
CA ILE A 27 -10.84 2.71 8.31
C ILE A 27 -9.83 1.90 7.50
N ALA A 28 -9.13 2.52 6.55
CA ALA A 28 -8.11 1.88 5.74
C ALA A 28 -6.91 1.42 6.57
N GLY A 29 -6.53 2.16 7.61
CA GLY A 29 -5.48 1.75 8.56
C GLY A 29 -5.88 0.50 9.35
N GLU A 30 -7.09 0.50 9.91
CA GLU A 30 -7.64 -0.65 10.64
C GLU A 30 -7.77 -1.88 9.73
N LEU A 31 -8.37 -1.73 8.55
CA LEU A 31 -8.48 -2.81 7.55
C LEU A 31 -7.12 -3.27 7.02
N GLY A 32 -6.20 -2.35 6.76
CA GLY A 32 -4.88 -2.65 6.23
C GLY A 32 -4.04 -3.48 7.20
N SER A 33 -4.13 -3.20 8.50
CA SER A 33 -3.48 -4.00 9.54
C SER A 33 -4.05 -5.42 9.60
N GLY A 34 -5.38 -5.58 9.53
CA GLY A 34 -6.05 -6.89 9.48
C GLY A 34 -5.68 -7.69 8.23
N VAL A 35 -5.65 -7.04 7.06
CA VAL A 35 -5.22 -7.67 5.80
C VAL A 35 -3.74 -8.04 5.86
N ARG A 36 -2.87 -7.21 6.45
CA ARG A 36 -1.44 -7.51 6.62
C ARG A 36 -1.25 -8.76 7.48
N SER A 37 -1.91 -8.83 8.65
CA SER A 37 -1.85 -10.00 9.52
C SER A 37 -2.47 -11.24 8.88
N PHE A 38 -3.54 -11.09 8.10
CA PHE A 38 -4.13 -12.18 7.33
C PHE A 38 -3.15 -12.71 6.26
N ARG A 39 -2.50 -11.81 5.52
CA ARG A 39 -1.47 -12.21 4.54
C ARG A 39 -0.27 -12.87 5.20
N GLN A 40 0.15 -12.39 6.36
CA GLN A 40 1.23 -13.00 7.15
C GLN A 40 0.85 -14.37 7.69
N GLY A 41 -0.39 -14.58 8.14
CA GLY A 41 -0.88 -15.89 8.59
C GLY A 41 -1.05 -16.90 7.45
N LEU A 42 -1.33 -16.43 6.23
CA LEU A 42 -1.39 -17.28 5.03
C LEU A 42 0.00 -17.59 4.45
N LYS A 43 0.99 -16.72 4.68
CA LYS A 43 2.39 -16.98 4.33
C LYS A 43 2.98 -17.88 5.42
N GLY A 44 3.35 -19.11 5.05
CA GLY A 44 3.96 -20.04 5.99
C GLY A 44 5.24 -19.48 6.64
N PRO A 45 5.71 -20.09 7.75
CA PRO A 45 6.82 -19.60 8.58
C PRO A 45 8.17 -19.41 7.86
N GLU A 46 8.32 -19.88 6.62
CA GLU A 46 9.54 -19.69 5.81
C GLU A 46 9.63 -18.35 5.07
N GLU A 47 8.53 -17.59 4.90
CA GLU A 47 8.51 -16.39 4.05
C GLU A 47 8.52 -15.05 4.81
N GLU A 48 8.57 -15.06 6.15
CA GLU A 48 8.38 -13.85 6.97
C GLU A 48 9.52 -12.82 6.84
N LYS A 49 10.72 -13.24 6.42
CA LYS A 49 11.95 -12.41 6.44
C LYS A 49 12.06 -11.37 5.31
N LYS A 50 11.16 -11.36 4.32
CA LYS A 50 11.34 -10.54 3.10
C LYS A 50 10.52 -9.24 3.07
N GLU A 51 9.52 -9.05 3.93
CA GLU A 51 8.56 -7.94 3.78
C GLU A 51 8.87 -6.65 4.57
N THR A 52 9.97 -6.58 5.32
CA THR A 52 10.38 -5.35 6.04
C THR A 52 11.31 -4.45 5.20
N LEU A 53 11.87 -4.95 4.09
CA LEU A 53 12.87 -4.24 3.27
C LEU A 53 12.30 -3.38 2.12
N THR A 54 10.97 -3.33 1.95
CA THR A 54 10.31 -2.62 0.84
C THR A 54 9.27 -1.61 1.37
N SER A 55 9.53 -0.97 2.50
CA SER A 55 8.63 0.12 2.98
C SER A 55 9.39 1.18 3.77
N ALA A 56 10.62 1.50 3.38
CA ALA A 56 11.29 2.75 3.70
C ALA A 56 12.57 2.86 2.86
N ASP A 57 12.81 4.04 2.31
CA ASP A 57 14.06 4.52 1.73
C ASP A 57 14.51 3.99 0.36
N GLY A 58 14.42 4.89 -0.61
CA GLY A 58 15.46 4.96 -1.63
C GLY A 58 16.71 5.62 -1.04
N GLN A 59 17.79 4.86 -0.87
CA GLN A 59 19.17 5.34 -0.97
C GLN A 59 20.12 4.14 -0.95
N GLY A 60 21.13 4.13 -1.82
CA GLY A 60 22.21 3.13 -1.78
C GLY A 60 22.67 2.61 -3.13
N ASN A 61 22.85 3.49 -4.14
CA ASN A 61 23.79 3.19 -5.21
C ASN A 61 25.15 3.79 -4.84
N ASP A 62 25.76 3.26 -3.77
CA ASP A 62 27.20 3.34 -3.59
C ASP A 62 27.74 1.94 -3.88
N LYS A 63 28.14 1.76 -5.14
CA LYS A 63 28.99 0.64 -5.51
C LYS A 63 30.32 1.25 -5.88
N SER A 64 31.10 1.53 -4.83
CA SER A 64 32.54 1.28 -4.76
C SER A 64 33.05 0.48 -5.97
N GLN A 65 33.50 1.20 -6.99
CA GLN A 65 34.47 0.71 -7.96
C GLN A 65 35.82 0.74 -7.26
N ASP A 66 36.14 -0.35 -6.56
CA ASP A 66 37.49 -0.61 -6.08
C ASP A 66 38.13 -1.66 -6.98
N ALA A 67 39.22 -1.22 -7.62
CA ALA A 67 40.36 -1.95 -8.19
C ALA A 67 40.14 -2.84 -9.43
#